data_AF-A0AA51DHU4-F1
#
_entry.id   AF-A0AA51DHU4-F1
#
_cell.length_a   1.000
_cell.length_b   1.000
_cell.length_c   1.000
_cell.angle_alpha   90.00
_cell.angle_beta   90.00
_cell.angle_gamma   90.00
#
_symmetry.space_group_name_H-M   'P 1'
#
loop_
_entity.id
_entity.type
_entity.pdbx_description
1 polymer ?
#
loop_
_entity_poly.entity_id
_entity_poly.type
_entity_poly.pdbx_seq_one_letter_code
_entity_poly.pdbx_strand_id
1 'polypeptide(L)'
;MPSNNKTPYLGLNKWLGNEFPKRQDFIEDNEKIDTALKTIESNRNDIISQLNEKASKIYVDSQIDQVSATGIPKLMMYPYDISITAVTNTVEIPMDLFSKDTDTVLVFKDTRIVPTSDYKITQEQDQKGKITFNGTIDNCLISIYVLKNVPIGEDGAINGRCLSVDSIPMDRVMGLTSQLSDMTKHQGDLSKLPTTDKSNLVSAMKEVFTNVDSGKDSLYSAIIGKKVTPRSKDFVDLAQGIKDIRLGQGNAQPSEVLSGKTFTNNSGIEQRGTMANYGSKDITPSGYIQEFGKGYYEKIRVGAVQVIKNIQRKFLNTPLRKEIQDKIPLGKQLLYLHVIIKTKFLKDGGLVYQDKGGNFFAFDDETQEPLLTNKYDSYIDAGPDWKAYLICEYKMGIEKTNDYYFLNLTITPVYDMDITIECKAVNKN
;
A
#
# COMPACT_ATOMS: atom_id res chain seq x y z
N MET A 1 119.11 -38.72 45.48
CA MET A 1 119.61 -38.11 46.73
C MET A 1 118.45 -37.36 47.36
N PRO A 2 117.97 -37.77 48.54
CA PRO A 2 116.93 -37.04 49.27
C PRO A 2 117.46 -35.71 49.81
N SER A 3 116.61 -34.67 49.88
CA SER A 3 116.90 -33.41 50.58
C SER A 3 115.98 -33.26 51.79
N ASN A 4 116.47 -32.61 52.84
CA ASN A 4 115.68 -32.29 54.03
C ASN A 4 114.71 -31.12 53.80
N ASN A 5 115.01 -30.22 52.85
CA ASN A 5 114.12 -29.13 52.48
C ASN A 5 113.25 -29.55 51.30
N LYS A 6 111.96 -29.23 51.34
CA LYS A 6 110.98 -29.65 50.33
C LYS A 6 110.05 -28.51 49.92
N THR A 7 109.43 -28.63 48.76
CA THR A 7 108.34 -27.75 48.34
C THR A 7 107.09 -28.00 49.20
N PRO A 8 106.25 -26.98 49.45
CA PRO A 8 105.14 -27.12 50.40
C PRO A 8 103.99 -28.03 49.94
N TYR A 9 103.71 -28.12 48.63
CA TYR A 9 102.50 -28.79 48.13
C TYR A 9 102.76 -30.27 47.76
N LEU A 10 103.73 -30.56 46.90
CA LEU A 10 104.08 -31.91 46.44
C LEU A 10 105.27 -32.52 47.21
N GLY A 11 105.97 -31.74 48.04
CA GLY A 11 107.12 -32.24 48.80
C GLY A 11 108.35 -32.53 47.93
N LEU A 12 108.56 -31.82 46.83
CA LEU A 12 109.71 -31.97 45.93
C LEU A 12 110.99 -31.44 46.59
N ASN A 13 112.14 -32.05 46.32
CA ASN A 13 113.41 -31.71 46.99
C ASN A 13 113.90 -30.28 46.68
N LYS A 14 114.46 -29.62 47.70
CA LYS A 14 115.16 -28.32 47.62
C LYS A 14 116.59 -28.41 48.18
N TRP A 15 117.58 -28.64 47.32
CA TRP A 15 118.98 -28.79 47.74
C TRP A 15 119.64 -27.44 48.09
N LEU A 16 119.90 -27.16 49.37
CA LEU A 16 120.49 -25.89 49.83
C LEU A 16 121.92 -26.11 50.35
N GLY A 17 122.81 -25.11 50.16
CA GLY A 17 124.13 -25.11 50.80
C GLY A 17 125.16 -26.09 50.19
N ASN A 18 126.10 -26.53 51.01
CA ASN A 18 127.29 -27.36 50.73
C ASN A 18 126.99 -28.81 50.26
N GLU A 19 125.74 -29.09 49.88
CA GLU A 19 125.31 -30.29 49.19
C GLU A 19 125.80 -30.22 47.72
N PHE A 20 126.99 -30.75 47.41
CA PHE A 20 127.47 -30.84 46.04
C PHE A 20 126.82 -32.00 45.28
N PRO A 21 126.38 -31.81 44.01
CA PRO A 21 126.42 -30.57 43.22
C PRO A 21 125.20 -29.65 43.48
N LYS A 22 125.42 -28.33 43.45
CA LYS A 22 124.35 -27.33 43.46
C LYS A 22 123.51 -27.47 42.19
N ARG A 23 122.20 -27.69 42.35
CA ARG A 23 121.22 -27.98 41.29
C ARG A 23 120.12 -26.92 41.25
N GLN A 24 120.55 -25.67 41.10
CA GLN A 24 119.68 -24.50 41.21
C GLN A 24 118.52 -24.54 40.19
N ASP A 25 118.81 -24.99 38.97
CA ASP A 25 117.84 -25.29 37.91
C ASP A 25 116.72 -26.24 38.39
N PHE A 26 117.08 -27.36 39.02
CA PHE A 26 116.10 -28.33 39.53
C PHE A 26 115.25 -27.77 40.69
N ILE A 27 115.82 -26.90 41.52
CA ILE A 27 115.08 -26.28 42.63
C ILE A 27 114.05 -25.30 42.08
N GLU A 28 114.44 -24.45 41.14
CA GLU A 28 113.54 -23.50 40.48
C GLU A 28 112.44 -24.22 39.70
N ASP A 29 112.78 -25.30 38.99
CA ASP A 29 111.78 -26.10 38.27
C ASP A 29 110.85 -26.82 39.23
N ASN A 30 111.35 -27.36 40.35
CA ASN A 30 110.50 -27.95 41.39
C ASN A 30 109.55 -26.91 41.99
N GLU A 31 109.99 -25.69 42.26
CA GLU A 31 109.12 -24.61 42.76
C GLU A 31 108.07 -24.18 41.74
N LYS A 32 108.44 -24.09 40.46
CA LYS A 32 107.49 -23.80 39.36
C LYS A 32 106.44 -24.91 39.24
N ILE A 33 106.86 -26.17 39.28
CA ILE A 33 105.96 -27.34 39.20
C ILE A 33 105.00 -27.37 40.40
N ASP A 34 105.52 -27.16 41.61
CA ASP A 34 104.73 -27.17 42.84
C ASP A 34 103.66 -26.06 42.84
N THR A 35 104.05 -24.86 42.43
CA THR A 35 103.15 -23.70 42.31
C THR A 35 102.11 -23.92 41.22
N ALA A 36 102.52 -24.43 40.06
CA ALA A 36 101.62 -24.70 38.94
C ALA A 36 100.57 -25.76 39.32
N LEU A 37 100.98 -26.87 39.95
CA LEU A 37 100.06 -27.94 40.34
C LEU A 37 99.10 -27.50 41.45
N LYS A 38 99.57 -26.71 42.44
CA LYS A 38 98.69 -26.11 43.45
C LYS A 38 97.62 -25.20 42.81
N THR A 39 98.02 -24.41 41.82
CA THR A 39 97.11 -23.52 41.07
C THR A 39 96.10 -24.33 40.27
N ILE A 40 96.54 -25.40 39.59
CA ILE A 40 95.66 -26.30 38.85
C ILE A 40 94.63 -26.96 39.78
N GLU A 41 95.04 -27.42 40.97
CA GLU A 41 94.09 -28.00 41.92
C GLU A 41 93.08 -26.98 42.45
N SER A 42 93.51 -25.76 42.76
CA SER A 42 92.60 -24.67 43.13
C SER A 42 91.58 -24.40 42.03
N ASN A 43 92.05 -24.21 40.80
CA ASN A 43 91.18 -23.96 39.64
C ASN A 43 90.21 -25.12 39.40
N ARG A 44 90.67 -26.37 39.57
CA ARG A 44 89.81 -27.56 39.45
C ARG A 44 88.68 -27.51 40.47
N ASN A 45 88.98 -27.18 41.73
CA ASN A 45 87.97 -27.11 42.79
C ASN A 45 86.96 -25.98 42.54
N ASP A 46 87.42 -24.82 42.07
CA ASP A 46 86.56 -23.69 41.70
C ASP A 46 85.63 -24.06 40.53
N ILE A 47 86.13 -24.74 39.50
CA ILE A 47 85.33 -25.24 38.37
C ILE A 47 84.27 -26.24 38.85
N ILE A 48 84.63 -27.16 39.75
CA ILE A 48 83.66 -28.12 40.30
C ILE A 48 82.56 -27.39 41.08
N SER A 49 82.89 -26.38 41.87
CA SER A 49 81.90 -25.56 42.58
C SER A 49 80.95 -24.86 41.62
N GLN A 50 81.48 -24.22 40.58
CA GLN A 50 80.68 -23.53 39.55
C GLN A 50 79.76 -24.48 38.80
N LEU A 51 80.21 -25.70 38.49
CA LEU A 51 79.39 -26.72 37.83
C LEU A 51 78.24 -27.19 38.73
N ASN A 52 78.47 -27.38 40.03
CA ASN A 52 77.42 -27.76 40.99
C ASN A 52 76.36 -26.66 41.15
N GLU A 53 76.78 -25.39 41.22
CA GLU A 53 75.86 -24.25 41.24
C GLU A 53 75.03 -24.17 39.94
N LYS A 54 75.68 -24.33 38.79
CA LYS A 54 75.00 -24.32 37.49
C LYS A 54 73.99 -25.46 37.37
N ALA A 55 74.33 -26.67 37.81
CA ALA A 55 73.42 -27.81 37.81
C ALA A 55 72.20 -27.57 38.72
N SER A 56 72.42 -27.00 39.90
CA SER A 56 71.34 -26.64 40.83
C SER A 56 70.42 -25.59 40.24
N LYS A 57 70.99 -24.56 39.57
CA LYS A 57 70.22 -23.54 38.88
C LYS A 57 69.37 -24.10 37.74
N ILE A 58 69.95 -24.95 36.89
CA ILE A 58 69.21 -25.60 35.78
C ILE A 58 68.02 -26.41 36.32
N TYR A 59 68.21 -27.13 37.42
CA TYR A 59 67.12 -27.89 38.05
C TYR A 59 66.00 -26.97 38.54
N VAL A 60 66.35 -25.89 39.24
CA VAL A 60 65.37 -24.90 39.75
C VAL A 60 64.63 -24.21 38.59
N ASP A 61 65.35 -23.76 37.57
CA ASP A 61 64.76 -23.11 36.39
C ASP A 61 63.80 -24.08 35.68
N SER A 62 64.18 -25.36 35.51
CA SER A 62 63.30 -26.39 34.96
C SER A 62 62.03 -26.62 35.79
N GLN A 63 62.10 -26.54 37.12
CA GLN A 63 60.91 -26.65 37.98
C GLN A 63 60.01 -25.42 37.84
N ILE A 64 60.59 -24.22 37.73
CA ILE A 64 59.85 -22.97 37.51
C ILE A 64 59.16 -22.99 36.14
N ASP A 65 59.85 -23.44 35.09
CA ASP A 65 59.27 -23.59 33.74
C ASP A 65 58.10 -24.58 33.74
N GLN A 66 58.20 -25.69 34.47
CA GLN A 66 57.09 -26.63 34.64
C GLN A 66 55.88 -26.00 35.36
N VAL A 67 56.11 -25.26 36.45
CA VAL A 67 55.04 -24.60 37.22
C VAL A 67 54.40 -23.45 36.42
N SER A 68 55.18 -22.70 35.66
CA SER A 68 54.69 -21.58 34.85
C SER A 68 53.96 -22.04 33.58
N ALA A 69 54.41 -23.12 32.93
CA ALA A 69 53.73 -23.68 31.76
C ALA A 69 52.42 -24.40 32.12
N THR A 70 52.28 -24.91 33.34
CA THR A 70 51.07 -25.63 33.80
C THR A 70 50.16 -24.80 34.70
N GLY A 71 50.62 -23.63 35.14
CA GLY A 71 50.02 -22.85 36.23
C GLY A 71 50.17 -23.57 37.58
N ILE A 72 50.15 -22.84 38.70
CA ILE A 72 50.01 -23.50 40.02
C ILE A 72 48.62 -24.11 40.03
N PRO A 73 48.47 -25.44 40.00
CA PRO A 73 47.16 -26.03 39.90
C PRO A 73 46.41 -25.79 41.20
N LYS A 74 45.21 -25.21 41.12
CA LYS A 74 44.36 -25.10 42.31
C LYS A 74 43.62 -26.42 42.47
N LEU A 75 43.93 -27.15 43.54
CA LEU A 75 43.19 -28.34 43.91
C LEU A 75 41.80 -27.92 44.41
N MET A 76 40.77 -28.30 43.68
CA MET A 76 39.37 -28.05 44.04
C MET A 76 38.70 -29.37 44.40
N MET A 77 37.93 -29.36 45.49
CA MET A 77 37.19 -30.52 45.97
C MET A 77 35.71 -30.35 45.64
N TYR A 78 35.14 -31.30 44.92
CA TYR A 78 33.72 -31.35 44.56
C TYR A 78 33.05 -32.51 45.33
N PRO A 79 32.29 -32.21 46.40
CA PRO A 79 31.55 -33.22 47.15
C PRO A 79 30.20 -33.53 46.49
N TYR A 80 29.82 -34.81 46.45
CA TYR A 80 28.55 -35.30 45.94
C TYR A 80 27.98 -36.35 46.88
N ASP A 81 26.73 -36.18 47.30
CA ASP A 81 26.01 -37.15 48.14
C ASP A 81 24.93 -37.86 47.31
N ILE A 82 25.05 -39.18 47.18
CA ILE A 82 24.20 -40.00 46.31
C ILE A 82 23.50 -41.05 47.18
N SER A 83 22.17 -40.96 47.24
CA SER A 83 21.34 -41.95 47.95
C SER A 83 21.04 -43.15 47.04
N ILE A 84 21.46 -44.34 47.47
CA ILE A 84 21.23 -45.59 46.73
C ILE A 84 20.00 -46.29 47.29
N THR A 85 18.94 -46.40 46.50
CA THR A 85 17.66 -46.99 46.92
C THR A 85 17.42 -48.40 46.37
N ALA A 86 18.05 -48.75 45.25
CA ALA A 86 17.99 -50.08 44.64
C ALA A 86 19.35 -50.78 44.73
N VAL A 87 19.33 -52.12 44.79
CA VAL A 87 20.56 -52.93 44.78
C VAL A 87 21.32 -52.66 43.47
N THR A 88 22.56 -52.19 43.59
CA THR A 88 23.46 -51.91 42.46
C THR A 88 24.89 -52.23 42.86
N ASN A 89 25.81 -52.31 41.91
CA ASN A 89 27.26 -52.33 42.16
C ASN A 89 27.97 -51.15 41.50
N THR A 90 27.23 -50.22 40.88
CA THR A 90 27.80 -49.07 40.17
C THR A 90 27.14 -47.77 40.58
N VAL A 91 27.94 -46.71 40.58
CA VAL A 91 27.52 -45.32 40.85
C VAL A 91 28.22 -44.42 39.85
N GLU A 92 27.47 -43.55 39.18
CA GLU A 92 28.02 -42.54 38.28
C GLU A 92 28.56 -41.36 39.08
N ILE A 93 29.71 -40.82 38.66
CA ILE A 93 30.27 -39.58 39.18
C ILE A 93 29.55 -38.44 38.45
N PRO A 94 28.80 -37.57 39.15
CA PRO A 94 28.00 -36.52 38.55
C PRO A 94 28.88 -35.31 38.16
N MET A 95 29.90 -35.55 37.33
CA MET A 95 30.82 -34.54 36.82
C MET A 95 31.13 -34.83 35.35
N ASP A 96 30.79 -33.88 34.48
CA ASP A 96 30.85 -34.05 33.01
C ASP A 96 32.28 -34.06 32.44
N LEU A 97 33.25 -33.49 33.15
CA LEU A 97 34.67 -33.47 32.76
C LEU A 97 35.53 -34.21 33.78
N PHE A 98 35.13 -35.42 34.15
CA PHE A 98 35.94 -36.29 34.99
C PHE A 98 37.07 -36.91 34.18
N SER A 99 38.28 -36.89 34.72
CA SER A 99 39.45 -37.54 34.12
C SER A 99 40.03 -38.55 35.10
N LYS A 100 39.91 -39.84 34.79
CA LYS A 100 40.43 -40.91 35.67
C LYS A 100 41.94 -40.83 35.89
N ASP A 101 42.65 -40.23 34.94
CA ASP A 101 44.12 -40.21 34.91
C ASP A 101 44.68 -39.01 35.71
N THR A 102 43.86 -37.97 35.93
CA THR A 102 44.30 -36.72 36.60
C THR A 102 43.56 -36.41 37.88
N ASP A 103 42.32 -36.87 38.02
CA ASP A 103 41.45 -36.52 39.14
C ASP A 103 41.52 -37.60 40.23
N THR A 104 41.59 -37.18 41.48
CA THR A 104 41.57 -38.11 42.63
C THR A 104 40.15 -38.21 43.18
N VAL A 105 39.68 -39.41 43.48
CA VAL A 105 38.32 -39.64 44.01
C VAL A 105 38.38 -40.34 45.35
N LEU A 106 37.74 -39.76 46.36
CA LEU A 106 37.50 -40.38 47.66
C LEU A 106 36.04 -40.81 47.74
N VAL A 107 35.80 -42.04 48.19
CA VAL A 107 34.46 -42.63 48.29
C VAL A 107 34.18 -42.98 49.74
N PHE A 108 33.03 -42.56 50.24
CA PHE A 108 32.52 -42.91 51.54
C PHE A 108 31.19 -43.64 51.39
N LYS A 109 30.99 -44.69 52.19
CA LYS A 109 29.72 -45.39 52.35
C LYS A 109 29.24 -45.21 53.79
N ASP A 110 28.06 -44.60 53.96
CA ASP A 110 27.45 -44.32 55.27
C ASP A 110 28.47 -43.72 56.26
N THR A 111 29.23 -42.71 55.80
CA THR A 111 30.31 -42.00 56.52
C THR A 111 31.65 -42.72 56.68
N ARG A 112 31.77 -44.00 56.27
CA ARG A 112 33.03 -44.74 56.32
C ARG A 112 33.77 -44.66 55.00
N ILE A 113 35.08 -44.42 55.05
CA ILE A 113 35.91 -44.46 53.84
C ILE A 113 35.90 -45.87 53.24
N VAL A 114 35.67 -45.96 51.94
CA VAL A 114 35.78 -47.20 51.18
C VAL A 114 37.23 -47.30 50.69
N PRO A 115 37.99 -48.35 51.04
CA PRO A 115 39.33 -48.55 50.53
C PRO A 115 39.35 -48.63 48.99
N THR A 116 40.40 -48.12 48.37
CA THR A 116 40.58 -48.16 46.91
C THR A 116 40.70 -49.59 46.36
N SER A 117 40.97 -50.58 47.21
CA SER A 117 40.91 -52.00 46.83
C SER A 117 39.49 -52.49 46.53
N ASP A 118 38.47 -51.82 47.07
CA ASP A 118 37.09 -52.31 47.11
C ASP A 118 36.22 -51.73 45.99
N TYR A 119 36.79 -50.86 45.16
CA TYR A 119 36.13 -50.29 43.98
C TYR A 119 37.11 -50.03 42.85
N LYS A 120 36.58 -49.87 41.64
CA LYS A 120 37.30 -49.45 40.44
C LYS A 120 36.64 -48.21 39.86
N ILE A 121 37.46 -47.29 39.38
CA ILE A 121 36.98 -46.12 38.64
C ILE A 121 37.23 -46.35 37.15
N THR A 122 36.19 -46.20 36.36
CA THR A 122 36.26 -46.22 34.90
C THR A 122 35.77 -44.88 34.36
N GLN A 123 36.21 -44.51 33.16
CA GLN A 123 35.75 -43.34 32.45
C GLN A 123 35.15 -43.80 31.13
N GLU A 124 33.91 -43.40 30.86
CA GLU A 124 33.20 -43.71 29.61
C GLU A 124 33.57 -42.69 28.51
N GLN A 125 33.16 -42.94 27.26
CA GLN A 125 33.56 -42.13 26.10
C GLN A 125 33.23 -40.63 26.23
N ASP A 126 32.23 -40.28 27.04
CA ASP A 126 31.76 -38.91 27.27
C ASP A 126 32.45 -38.20 28.46
N GLN A 127 33.58 -38.71 28.95
CA GLN A 127 34.28 -38.19 30.14
C GLN A 127 33.46 -38.24 31.44
N LYS A 128 32.41 -39.07 31.48
CA LYS A 128 31.70 -39.40 32.71
C LYS A 128 32.46 -40.47 33.49
N GLY A 129 32.71 -40.18 34.77
CA GLY A 129 33.31 -41.13 35.69
C GLY A 129 32.28 -42.13 36.22
N LYS A 130 32.71 -43.36 36.45
CA LYS A 130 31.87 -44.41 37.02
C LYS A 130 32.66 -45.22 38.04
N ILE A 131 32.05 -45.42 39.20
CA ILE A 131 32.59 -46.22 40.30
C ILE A 131 31.90 -47.57 40.26
N THR A 132 32.67 -48.65 40.20
CA THR A 132 32.19 -50.03 40.27
C THR A 132 32.74 -50.66 41.54
N PHE A 133 31.87 -51.01 42.47
CA PHE A 133 32.24 -51.67 43.72
C PHE A 133 32.46 -53.17 43.48
N ASN A 134 33.37 -53.78 44.24
CA ASN A 134 33.63 -55.22 44.15
C ASN A 134 32.44 -56.07 44.64
N GLY A 135 31.51 -55.47 45.40
CA GLY A 135 30.27 -56.09 45.86
C GLY A 135 29.04 -55.22 45.56
N THR A 136 27.86 -55.73 45.89
CA THR A 136 26.62 -54.95 45.79
C THR A 136 26.46 -54.00 46.95
N ILE A 137 25.90 -52.84 46.67
CA ILE A 137 25.46 -51.83 47.62
C ILE A 137 23.95 -51.70 47.52
N ASP A 138 23.29 -51.50 48.66
CA ASP A 138 21.88 -51.23 48.76
C ASP A 138 21.62 -50.26 49.93
N ASN A 139 20.49 -49.55 49.86
CA ASN A 139 19.94 -48.70 50.91
C ASN A 139 20.99 -47.93 51.75
N CYS A 140 21.93 -47.27 51.07
CA CYS A 140 23.07 -46.59 51.69
C CYS A 140 23.31 -45.22 51.07
N LEU A 141 24.01 -44.35 51.79
CA LEU A 141 24.50 -43.08 51.30
C LEU A 141 25.94 -43.24 50.80
N ILE A 142 26.18 -42.89 49.53
CA ILE A 142 27.52 -42.82 48.95
C ILE A 142 27.92 -41.35 48.82
N SER A 143 28.95 -40.93 49.54
CA SER A 143 29.55 -39.60 49.39
C SER A 143 30.82 -39.70 48.55
N ILE A 144 30.88 -38.97 47.45
CA ILE A 144 32.00 -38.95 46.51
C ILE A 144 32.65 -37.58 46.58
N TYR A 145 33.95 -37.53 46.82
CA TYR A 145 34.73 -36.30 46.78
C TYR A 145 35.71 -36.38 45.62
N VAL A 146 35.48 -35.55 44.60
CA VAL A 146 36.38 -35.46 43.45
C VAL A 146 37.34 -34.30 43.66
N LEU A 147 38.62 -34.61 43.80
CA LEU A 147 39.73 -33.68 43.91
C LEU A 147 40.28 -33.44 42.50
N LYS A 148 39.88 -32.33 41.88
CA LYS A 148 40.24 -31.99 40.51
C LYS A 148 41.39 -31.01 40.49
N ASN A 149 42.34 -31.28 39.59
CA ASN A 149 43.40 -30.35 39.28
C ASN A 149 42.88 -29.32 38.27
N VAL A 150 42.54 -28.12 38.73
CA VAL A 150 41.98 -27.09 37.85
C VAL A 150 43.13 -26.23 37.31
N PRO A 151 43.45 -26.31 36.00
CA PRO A 151 44.46 -25.44 35.42
C PRO A 151 43.96 -24.01 35.48
N ILE A 152 44.81 -23.13 36.01
CA ILE A 152 44.59 -21.70 36.03
C ILE A 152 45.06 -21.16 34.68
N GLY A 153 44.16 -20.57 33.88
CA GLY A 153 44.56 -19.90 32.64
C GLY A 153 45.44 -18.68 32.88
N GLU A 154 46.01 -18.09 31.83
CA GLU A 154 47.01 -16.99 31.89
C GLU A 154 46.61 -15.81 32.82
N ASP A 155 45.31 -15.58 33.04
CA ASP A 155 44.78 -14.49 33.88
C ASP A 155 44.11 -14.94 35.20
N GLY A 156 44.32 -16.17 35.67
CA GLY A 156 43.57 -16.67 36.84
C GLY A 156 42.21 -17.29 36.47
N ALA A 157 41.86 -17.33 35.17
CA ALA A 157 40.59 -17.79 34.68
C ALA A 157 40.44 -19.32 34.83
N ILE A 158 39.33 -19.75 35.42
CA ILE A 158 38.94 -21.16 35.52
C ILE A 158 38.14 -21.51 34.28
N ASN A 159 38.43 -22.66 33.64
CA ASN A 159 37.57 -23.18 32.59
C ASN A 159 36.16 -23.41 33.14
N GLY A 160 35.16 -22.70 32.60
CA GLY A 160 33.77 -22.75 33.07
C GLY A 160 33.14 -24.15 33.02
N ARG A 161 33.68 -25.07 32.20
CA ARG A 161 33.24 -26.47 32.17
C ARG A 161 33.67 -27.28 33.40
N CYS A 162 34.61 -26.75 34.20
CA CYS A 162 35.01 -27.33 35.48
C CYS A 162 34.15 -26.83 36.65
N LEU A 163 33.17 -25.96 36.40
CA LEU A 163 32.26 -25.43 37.41
C LEU A 163 30.95 -26.21 37.33
N SER A 164 30.40 -26.63 38.47
CA SER A 164 29.08 -27.26 38.49
C SER A 164 28.00 -26.24 38.15
N VAL A 165 26.90 -26.72 37.55
CA VAL A 165 25.72 -25.87 37.25
C VAL A 165 25.27 -25.16 38.54
N ASP A 166 24.96 -23.87 38.44
CA ASP A 166 24.52 -23.00 39.54
C ASP A 166 25.51 -22.84 40.71
N SER A 167 26.78 -23.22 40.56
CA SER A 167 27.79 -23.15 41.63
C SER A 167 28.55 -21.83 41.71
N ILE A 168 28.34 -20.92 40.76
CA ILE A 168 29.01 -19.61 40.73
C ILE A 168 28.08 -18.57 41.36
N PRO A 169 28.44 -18.00 42.51
CA PRO A 169 27.72 -16.87 43.07
C PRO A 169 27.71 -15.69 42.09
N MET A 170 26.55 -15.03 41.94
CA MET A 170 26.32 -13.97 40.94
C MET A 170 27.31 -12.79 41.07
N ASP A 171 27.79 -12.52 42.28
CA ASP A 171 28.79 -11.50 42.62
C ASP A 171 30.20 -11.82 42.12
N ARG A 172 30.49 -13.09 41.78
CA ARG A 172 31.78 -13.52 41.23
C ARG A 172 31.84 -13.44 39.70
N VAL A 173 30.73 -13.13 39.03
CA VAL A 173 30.68 -12.94 37.57
C VAL A 173 30.70 -11.45 37.24
N MET A 174 31.82 -10.79 37.58
CA MET A 174 32.00 -9.36 37.33
C MET A 174 31.87 -9.03 35.83
N GLY A 175 31.12 -7.97 35.51
CA GLY A 175 30.93 -7.49 34.14
C GLY A 175 29.72 -8.09 33.40
N LEU A 176 29.32 -9.33 33.71
CA LEU A 176 28.16 -9.96 33.04
C LEU A 176 26.85 -9.25 33.37
N THR A 177 26.67 -8.80 34.62
CA THR A 177 25.51 -7.99 35.02
C THR A 177 25.42 -6.69 34.22
N SER A 178 26.56 -6.04 33.95
CA SER A 178 26.60 -4.83 33.13
C SER A 178 26.20 -5.14 31.69
N GLN A 179 26.75 -6.20 31.10
CA GLN A 179 26.42 -6.62 29.74
C GLN A 179 24.94 -7.00 29.60
N LEU A 180 24.38 -7.73 30.57
CA LEU A 180 22.97 -8.11 30.58
C LEU A 180 22.04 -6.90 30.77
N SER A 181 22.43 -5.97 31.65
CA SER A 181 21.75 -4.69 31.81
C SER A 181 21.79 -3.87 30.52
N ASP A 182 22.94 -3.80 29.86
CA ASP A 182 23.08 -3.10 28.58
C ASP A 182 22.21 -3.75 27.49
N MET A 183 22.20 -5.08 27.38
CA MET A 183 21.32 -5.79 26.44
C MET A 183 19.84 -5.47 26.71
N THR A 184 19.44 -5.46 27.98
CA THR A 184 18.07 -5.13 28.38
C THR A 184 17.72 -3.68 28.03
N LYS A 185 18.65 -2.74 28.25
CA LYS A 185 18.49 -1.32 27.89
C LYS A 185 18.34 -1.12 26.37
N HIS A 186 19.09 -1.87 25.56
CA HIS A 186 19.01 -1.77 24.09
C HIS A 186 17.75 -2.43 23.52
N GLN A 187 17.27 -3.53 24.10
CA GLN A 187 16.03 -4.19 23.67
C GLN A 187 14.77 -3.40 24.07
N GLY A 188 14.84 -2.64 25.17
CA GLY A 188 13.72 -1.92 25.72
C GLY A 188 12.70 -2.83 26.43
N ASP A 189 11.57 -2.25 26.83
CA ASP A 189 10.54 -2.94 27.61
C ASP A 189 9.38 -3.38 26.71
N LEU A 190 9.25 -4.70 26.51
CA LEU A 190 8.20 -5.29 25.68
C LEU A 190 6.79 -4.96 26.20
N SER A 191 6.61 -4.76 27.51
CA SER A 191 5.29 -4.45 28.08
C SER A 191 4.74 -3.11 27.59
N LYS A 192 5.63 -2.19 27.21
CA LYS A 192 5.31 -0.85 26.70
C LYS A 192 4.98 -0.83 25.22
N LEU A 193 5.15 -1.93 24.49
CA LEU A 193 4.74 -2.00 23.10
C LEU A 193 3.20 -1.92 23.00
N PRO A 194 2.67 -1.23 21.98
CA PRO A 194 1.23 -1.11 21.78
C PRO A 194 0.60 -2.37 21.13
N THR A 195 1.40 -3.39 20.80
CA THR A 195 0.93 -4.66 20.23
C THR A 195 0.18 -5.48 21.27
N THR A 196 -0.66 -6.39 20.81
CA THR A 196 -1.39 -7.33 21.67
C THR A 196 -0.47 -8.49 22.09
N ASP A 197 0.25 -9.08 21.13
CA ASP A 197 1.25 -10.11 21.41
C ASP A 197 2.59 -9.46 21.78
N LYS A 198 3.01 -9.71 23.03
CA LYS A 198 4.25 -9.20 23.65
C LYS A 198 5.15 -10.34 24.15
N SER A 199 4.90 -11.57 23.69
CA SER A 199 5.68 -12.75 24.11
C SER A 199 7.17 -12.61 23.77
N ASN A 200 7.48 -11.97 22.65
CA ASN A 200 8.83 -11.57 22.24
C ASN A 200 8.75 -10.47 21.15
N LEU A 201 9.90 -9.88 20.81
CA LEU A 201 9.99 -8.81 19.80
C LEU A 201 9.56 -9.25 18.39
N VAL A 202 9.79 -10.52 18.04
CA VAL A 202 9.44 -11.06 16.71
C VAL A 202 7.92 -11.18 16.59
N SER A 203 7.24 -11.66 17.63
CA SER A 203 5.78 -11.74 17.67
C SER A 203 5.14 -10.36 17.57
N ALA A 204 5.62 -9.39 18.35
CA ALA A 204 5.15 -8.01 18.28
C ALA A 204 5.33 -7.42 16.87
N MET A 205 6.50 -7.63 16.25
CA MET A 205 6.77 -7.14 14.89
C MET A 205 5.86 -7.81 13.83
N LYS A 206 5.58 -9.11 13.95
CA LYS A 206 4.64 -9.81 13.06
C LYS A 206 3.24 -9.23 13.13
N GLU A 207 2.77 -8.86 14.31
CA GLU A 207 1.49 -8.18 14.48
C GLU A 207 1.46 -6.84 13.75
N VAL A 208 2.53 -6.04 13.87
CA VAL A 208 2.66 -4.76 13.14
C VAL A 208 2.56 -4.96 11.62
N PHE A 209 3.29 -5.94 11.06
CA PHE A 209 3.20 -6.24 9.63
C PHE A 209 1.79 -6.66 9.21
N THR A 210 1.13 -7.50 10.01
CA THR A 210 -0.25 -7.94 9.76
C THR A 210 -1.23 -6.77 9.79
N ASN A 211 -1.09 -5.85 10.74
CA ASN A 211 -1.91 -4.64 10.83
C ASN A 211 -1.70 -3.70 9.64
N VAL A 212 -0.44 -3.53 9.21
CA VAL A 212 -0.11 -2.73 8.03
C VAL A 212 -0.74 -3.32 6.77
N ASP A 213 -0.63 -4.63 6.56
CA ASP A 213 -1.21 -5.28 5.39
C ASP A 213 -2.75 -5.25 5.41
N SER A 214 -3.37 -5.43 6.58
CA SER A 214 -4.82 -5.24 6.76
C SER A 214 -5.26 -3.81 6.41
N GLY A 215 -4.43 -2.81 6.77
CA GLY A 215 -4.64 -1.41 6.39
C GLY A 215 -4.56 -1.17 4.88
N LYS A 216 -3.55 -1.75 4.21
CA LYS A 216 -3.42 -1.69 2.74
C LYS A 216 -4.62 -2.33 2.05
N ASP A 217 -5.11 -3.46 2.55
CA ASP A 217 -6.28 -4.16 2.01
C ASP A 217 -7.55 -3.32 2.11
N SER A 218 -7.71 -2.63 3.23
CA SER A 218 -8.81 -1.70 3.47
C SER A 218 -8.75 -0.51 2.49
N LEU A 219 -7.57 0.10 2.31
CA LEU A 219 -7.37 1.17 1.35
C LEU A 219 -7.65 0.72 -0.09
N TYR A 220 -7.07 -0.42 -0.49
CA TYR A 220 -7.23 -0.98 -1.82
C TYR A 220 -8.71 -1.20 -2.16
N SER A 221 -9.45 -1.81 -1.24
CA SER A 221 -10.90 -2.05 -1.38
C SER A 221 -11.69 -0.74 -1.49
N ALA A 222 -11.33 0.29 -0.71
CA ALA A 222 -11.98 1.59 -0.77
C ALA A 222 -11.76 2.29 -2.12
N ILE A 223 -10.55 2.21 -2.69
CA ILE A 223 -10.23 2.79 -4.01
C ILE A 223 -11.02 2.06 -5.11
N ILE A 224 -11.10 0.72 -5.06
CA ILE A 224 -11.96 -0.06 -5.95
C ILE A 224 -13.43 0.33 -5.81
N GLY A 225 -13.90 0.57 -4.59
CA GLY A 225 -15.24 1.10 -4.32
C GLY A 225 -15.51 2.43 -5.03
N LYS A 226 -14.47 3.23 -5.28
CA LYS A 226 -14.50 4.47 -6.07
C LYS A 226 -14.25 4.28 -7.57
N LYS A 227 -14.32 3.03 -8.05
CA LYS A 227 -14.19 2.64 -9.46
C LYS A 227 -12.80 2.89 -10.07
N VAL A 228 -11.76 2.92 -9.23
CA VAL A 228 -10.37 2.91 -9.66
C VAL A 228 -9.72 1.61 -9.19
N THR A 229 -8.93 0.96 -10.03
CA THR A 229 -8.21 -0.26 -9.64
C THR A 229 -6.70 0.05 -9.55
N PRO A 230 -6.13 0.13 -8.33
CA PRO A 230 -4.70 0.27 -8.16
C PRO A 230 -3.96 -0.94 -8.75
N ARG A 231 -2.74 -0.72 -9.26
CA ARG A 231 -1.91 -1.77 -9.87
C ARG A 231 -1.50 -2.85 -8.86
N SER A 232 -1.24 -2.47 -7.62
CA SER A 232 -0.91 -3.38 -6.51
C SER A 232 -1.39 -2.78 -5.18
N LYS A 233 -1.11 -3.49 -4.08
CA LYS A 233 -1.38 -3.03 -2.71
C LYS A 233 -0.20 -2.23 -2.11
N ASP A 234 0.87 -2.00 -2.86
CA ASP A 234 1.97 -1.18 -2.39
C ASP A 234 1.53 0.27 -2.20
N PHE A 235 2.04 0.94 -1.17
CA PHE A 235 1.59 2.29 -0.82
C PHE A 235 1.75 3.31 -1.96
N VAL A 236 2.75 3.13 -2.84
CA VAL A 236 2.95 3.98 -4.01
C VAL A 236 1.79 3.83 -5.01
N ASP A 237 1.39 2.59 -5.32
CA ASP A 237 0.28 2.31 -6.24
C ASP A 237 -1.08 2.67 -5.64
N LEU A 238 -1.26 2.46 -4.32
CA LEU A 238 -2.44 2.92 -3.59
C LEU A 238 -2.58 4.44 -3.66
N ALA A 239 -1.49 5.18 -3.44
CA ALA A 239 -1.49 6.63 -3.53
C ALA A 239 -1.81 7.12 -4.94
N GLN A 240 -1.30 6.44 -5.98
CA GLN A 240 -1.65 6.77 -7.36
C GLN A 240 -3.13 6.47 -7.65
N GLY A 241 -3.62 5.31 -7.22
CA GLY A 241 -5.03 4.96 -7.34
C GLY A 241 -5.95 5.99 -6.69
N ILE A 242 -5.56 6.58 -5.56
CA ILE A 242 -6.32 7.68 -4.94
C ILE A 242 -6.34 8.93 -5.82
N LYS A 243 -5.21 9.31 -6.43
CA LYS A 243 -5.14 10.48 -7.34
C LYS A 243 -5.99 10.30 -8.59
N ASP A 244 -6.15 9.05 -9.04
CA ASP A 244 -6.93 8.72 -10.23
C ASP A 244 -8.45 8.70 -9.95
N ILE A 245 -8.89 8.81 -8.69
CA ILE A 245 -10.31 8.90 -8.33
C ILE A 245 -10.90 10.16 -8.94
N ARG A 246 -11.82 9.97 -9.89
CA ARG A 246 -12.56 11.05 -10.53
C ARG A 246 -13.55 11.68 -9.54
N LEU A 247 -13.36 12.95 -9.21
CA LEU A 247 -14.24 13.73 -8.33
C LEU A 247 -15.56 14.15 -9.00
N GLY A 248 -15.60 14.20 -10.33
CA GLY A 248 -16.79 14.44 -11.15
C GLY A 248 -16.56 14.05 -12.60
N GLN A 249 -17.62 13.63 -13.30
CA GLN A 249 -17.52 13.06 -14.66
C GLN A 249 -18.30 13.83 -15.73
N GLY A 250 -19.19 14.76 -15.33
CA GLY A 250 -19.93 15.59 -16.27
C GLY A 250 -19.07 16.70 -16.88
N ASN A 251 -19.48 17.22 -18.03
CA ASN A 251 -18.91 18.43 -18.65
C ASN A 251 -19.85 19.64 -18.58
N ALA A 252 -21.01 19.48 -17.91
CA ALA A 252 -22.00 20.53 -17.76
C ALA A 252 -21.37 21.81 -17.18
N GLN A 253 -21.77 22.96 -17.70
CA GLN A 253 -21.40 24.28 -17.20
C GLN A 253 -22.55 24.86 -16.36
N PRO A 254 -22.29 25.83 -15.47
CA PRO A 254 -23.34 26.47 -14.68
C PRO A 254 -24.52 26.96 -15.52
N SER A 255 -24.26 27.51 -16.71
CA SER A 255 -25.30 28.01 -17.63
C SER A 255 -26.20 26.94 -18.25
N GLU A 256 -25.85 25.67 -18.13
CA GLU A 256 -26.58 24.53 -18.68
C GLU A 256 -27.42 23.81 -17.61
N VAL A 257 -27.21 24.15 -16.34
CA VAL A 257 -27.92 23.56 -15.20
C VAL A 257 -28.89 24.59 -14.62
N LEU A 258 -30.11 24.15 -14.33
CA LEU A 258 -31.18 25.01 -13.83
C LEU A 258 -30.77 25.77 -12.56
N SER A 259 -31.11 27.05 -12.49
CA SER A 259 -30.87 27.87 -11.30
C SER A 259 -31.46 27.22 -10.05
N GLY A 260 -30.67 27.22 -8.97
CA GLY A 260 -31.03 26.58 -7.71
C GLY A 260 -30.67 25.09 -7.59
N LYS A 261 -30.22 24.43 -8.66
CA LYS A 261 -29.67 23.06 -8.61
C LYS A 261 -28.15 23.09 -8.45
N THR A 262 -27.59 22.09 -7.79
CA THR A 262 -26.14 21.87 -7.68
C THR A 262 -25.71 20.67 -8.52
N PHE A 263 -24.47 20.66 -8.97
CA PHE A 263 -23.87 19.58 -9.75
C PHE A 263 -22.34 19.59 -9.60
N THR A 264 -21.69 18.49 -9.95
CA THR A 264 -20.22 18.41 -10.08
C THR A 264 -19.87 18.04 -11.53
N ASN A 265 -18.91 18.75 -12.11
CA ASN A 265 -18.33 18.42 -13.42
C ASN A 265 -16.88 17.92 -13.26
N ASN A 266 -16.17 17.80 -14.37
CA ASN A 266 -14.76 17.39 -14.42
C ASN A 266 -13.81 18.27 -13.57
N SER A 267 -14.25 19.43 -13.08
CA SER A 267 -13.47 20.22 -12.10
C SER A 267 -13.45 19.58 -10.71
N GLY A 268 -14.35 18.65 -10.41
CA GLY A 268 -14.44 17.96 -9.12
C GLY A 268 -15.00 18.81 -7.97
N ILE A 269 -15.36 20.06 -8.25
CA ILE A 269 -15.89 21.02 -7.28
C ILE A 269 -17.41 21.11 -7.48
N GLU A 270 -18.15 21.20 -6.37
CA GLU A 270 -19.60 21.47 -6.42
C GLU A 270 -19.85 22.86 -7.02
N GLN A 271 -20.67 22.91 -8.07
CA GLN A 271 -21.09 24.13 -8.75
C GLN A 271 -22.62 24.28 -8.66
N ARG A 272 -23.09 25.52 -8.81
CA ARG A 272 -24.52 25.84 -8.83
C ARG A 272 -24.94 26.25 -10.24
N GLY A 273 -26.07 25.72 -10.70
CA GLY A 273 -26.67 26.09 -11.97
C GLY A 273 -27.09 27.56 -12.02
N THR A 274 -27.01 28.16 -13.21
CA THR A 274 -27.38 29.54 -13.50
C THR A 274 -28.37 29.64 -14.68
N MET A 275 -28.77 28.52 -15.28
CA MET A 275 -29.77 28.52 -16.36
C MET A 275 -31.11 29.06 -15.85
N ALA A 276 -31.61 30.11 -16.50
CA ALA A 276 -32.88 30.73 -16.15
C ALA A 276 -34.05 29.77 -16.40
N ASN A 277 -35.06 29.82 -15.53
CA ASN A 277 -36.33 29.12 -15.70
C ASN A 277 -37.41 30.15 -16.06
N TYR A 278 -37.95 30.07 -17.27
CA TYR A 278 -39.00 30.97 -17.75
C TYR A 278 -40.41 30.38 -17.65
N GLY A 279 -40.56 29.14 -17.15
CA GLY A 279 -41.85 28.49 -16.98
C GLY A 279 -42.62 28.34 -18.30
N SER A 280 -43.90 28.73 -18.31
CA SER A 280 -44.75 28.68 -19.50
C SER A 280 -44.67 29.98 -20.30
N LYS A 281 -44.58 29.87 -21.62
CA LYS A 281 -44.57 31.02 -22.55
C LYS A 281 -45.69 30.91 -23.58
N ASP A 282 -46.45 31.98 -23.72
CA ASP A 282 -47.48 32.10 -24.76
C ASP A 282 -46.95 32.97 -25.90
N ILE A 283 -47.06 32.45 -27.13
CA ILE A 283 -46.60 33.06 -28.38
C ILE A 283 -47.83 33.45 -29.19
N THR A 284 -47.89 34.73 -29.59
CA THR A 284 -48.89 35.17 -30.57
C THR A 284 -48.25 35.09 -31.96
N PRO A 285 -48.81 34.35 -32.93
CA PRO A 285 -48.26 34.31 -34.28
C PRO A 285 -48.10 35.71 -34.87
N SER A 286 -46.97 35.96 -35.52
CA SER A 286 -46.66 37.21 -36.21
C SER A 286 -45.97 36.89 -37.53
N GLY A 287 -45.92 37.87 -38.44
CA GLY A 287 -45.14 37.74 -39.68
C GLY A 287 -43.61 37.82 -39.50
N TYR A 288 -43.14 38.00 -38.26
CA TYR A 288 -41.71 38.17 -37.92
C TYR A 288 -41.21 37.05 -36.99
N ILE A 289 -39.89 36.82 -37.02
CA ILE A 289 -39.19 35.92 -36.09
C ILE A 289 -39.31 36.47 -34.66
N GLN A 290 -39.70 35.61 -33.72
CA GLN A 290 -39.77 35.92 -32.29
C GLN A 290 -38.63 35.20 -31.56
N GLU A 291 -37.64 35.96 -31.08
CA GLU A 291 -36.53 35.43 -30.29
C GLU A 291 -36.86 35.42 -28.79
N PHE A 292 -36.49 34.35 -28.09
CA PHE A 292 -36.62 34.26 -26.64
C PHE A 292 -35.25 34.10 -25.97
N GLY A 293 -35.15 34.52 -24.70
CA GLY A 293 -33.93 34.37 -23.93
C GLY A 293 -33.53 32.89 -23.77
N LYS A 294 -32.23 32.61 -23.76
CA LYS A 294 -31.70 31.26 -23.50
C LYS A 294 -32.08 30.81 -22.10
N GLY A 295 -32.65 29.62 -21.96
CA GLY A 295 -33.05 29.05 -20.68
C GLY A 295 -34.05 27.90 -20.84
N TYR A 296 -34.58 27.44 -19.71
CA TYR A 296 -35.58 26.39 -19.65
C TYR A 296 -36.99 26.96 -19.79
N TYR A 297 -37.79 26.36 -20.67
CA TYR A 297 -39.23 26.62 -20.82
C TYR A 297 -39.98 25.32 -20.55
N GLU A 298 -40.88 25.34 -19.59
CA GLU A 298 -41.69 24.17 -19.25
C GLU A 298 -42.72 23.89 -20.35
N LYS A 299 -43.35 24.94 -20.88
CA LYS A 299 -44.45 24.86 -21.86
C LYS A 299 -44.41 26.04 -22.81
N ILE A 300 -44.72 25.80 -24.08
CA ILE A 300 -44.92 26.85 -25.09
C ILE A 300 -46.33 26.69 -25.67
N ARG A 301 -47.13 27.76 -25.64
CA ARG A 301 -48.45 27.80 -26.30
C ARG A 301 -48.40 28.75 -27.47
N VAL A 302 -48.98 28.38 -28.61
CA VAL A 302 -49.04 29.24 -29.80
C VAL A 302 -50.50 29.57 -30.08
N GLY A 303 -50.82 30.87 -30.15
CA GLY A 303 -52.17 31.37 -30.46
C GLY A 303 -52.60 31.09 -31.91
N ALA A 304 -53.87 31.29 -32.22
CA ALA A 304 -54.41 31.16 -33.59
C ALA A 304 -54.20 32.45 -34.41
N VAL A 305 -53.94 32.32 -35.72
CA VAL A 305 -53.82 33.45 -36.65
C VAL A 305 -55.21 34.04 -36.94
N GLN A 306 -55.43 35.32 -36.62
CA GLN A 306 -56.71 36.00 -36.87
C GLN A 306 -56.86 36.45 -38.34
N VAL A 307 -57.04 35.49 -39.25
CA VAL A 307 -57.25 35.77 -40.69
C VAL A 307 -58.68 36.32 -40.97
N ILE A 308 -59.66 35.99 -40.13
CA ILE A 308 -61.10 36.13 -40.44
C ILE A 308 -61.58 37.60 -40.51
N LYS A 309 -61.01 38.52 -39.73
CA LYS A 309 -61.52 39.90 -39.66
C LYS A 309 -61.30 40.72 -40.94
N ASN A 310 -60.33 40.36 -41.77
CA ASN A 310 -60.00 41.12 -42.98
C ASN A 310 -60.80 40.69 -44.22
N ILE A 311 -61.29 39.44 -44.26
CA ILE A 311 -62.03 38.90 -45.42
C ILE A 311 -63.45 39.51 -45.49
N GLN A 312 -64.17 39.56 -44.37
CA GLN A 312 -65.52 40.16 -44.33
C GLN A 312 -65.55 41.62 -44.78
N ARG A 313 -64.51 42.41 -44.45
CA ARG A 313 -64.45 43.84 -44.77
C ARG A 313 -64.19 44.11 -46.26
N LYS A 314 -63.44 43.24 -46.95
CA LYS A 314 -63.17 43.39 -48.40
C LYS A 314 -64.32 42.89 -49.26
N PHE A 315 -65.03 41.83 -48.86
CA PHE A 315 -66.15 41.26 -49.63
C PHE A 315 -67.37 42.18 -49.73
N LEU A 316 -67.63 43.00 -48.71
CA LEU A 316 -68.76 43.95 -48.68
C LEU A 316 -68.58 45.20 -49.55
N ASN A 317 -67.38 45.43 -50.10
CA ASN A 317 -67.03 46.63 -50.86
C ASN A 317 -66.84 46.40 -52.38
N THR A 318 -67.35 45.29 -52.92
CA THR A 318 -67.21 44.92 -54.35
C THR A 318 -68.44 45.32 -55.19
N PRO A 319 -68.31 45.37 -56.54
CA PRO A 319 -69.38 45.75 -57.49
C PRO A 319 -70.69 44.96 -57.35
N LEU A 320 -70.63 43.76 -56.76
CA LEU A 320 -71.78 42.88 -56.50
C LEU A 320 -72.89 43.58 -55.70
N ARG A 321 -72.53 44.51 -54.80
CA ARG A 321 -73.52 45.28 -54.03
C ARG A 321 -74.41 46.15 -54.93
N LYS A 322 -73.84 46.71 -55.99
CA LYS A 322 -74.53 47.61 -56.92
C LYS A 322 -75.50 46.82 -57.80
N GLU A 323 -75.06 45.65 -58.28
CA GLU A 323 -75.87 44.76 -59.10
C GLU A 323 -77.05 44.11 -58.34
N ILE A 324 -76.87 43.83 -57.04
CA ILE A 324 -77.95 43.36 -56.16
C ILE A 324 -78.96 44.50 -55.91
N GLN A 325 -78.52 45.75 -55.78
CA GLN A 325 -79.42 46.89 -55.57
C GLN A 325 -80.27 47.21 -56.81
N ASP A 326 -79.69 47.13 -58.01
CA ASP A 326 -80.39 47.45 -59.26
C ASP A 326 -81.48 46.43 -59.64
N LYS A 327 -81.41 45.20 -59.10
CA LYS A 327 -82.41 44.14 -59.33
C LYS A 327 -83.51 44.07 -58.27
N ILE A 328 -83.46 44.90 -57.22
CA ILE A 328 -84.53 45.00 -56.23
C ILE A 328 -85.59 45.98 -56.76
N PRO A 329 -86.87 45.56 -56.90
CA PRO A 329 -87.93 46.44 -57.39
C PRO A 329 -88.08 47.71 -56.54
N LEU A 330 -88.34 48.85 -57.19
CA LEU A 330 -88.50 50.15 -56.53
C LEU A 330 -89.53 50.08 -55.39
N GLY A 331 -89.13 50.45 -54.18
CA GLY A 331 -90.00 50.52 -52.99
C GLY A 331 -89.83 49.38 -51.97
N LYS A 332 -88.87 48.47 -52.14
CA LYS A 332 -88.58 47.38 -51.17
C LYS A 332 -87.12 47.46 -50.68
N GLN A 333 -86.88 47.12 -49.39
CA GLN A 333 -85.54 47.07 -48.78
C GLN A 333 -85.07 45.62 -48.60
N LEU A 334 -83.79 45.36 -48.89
CA LEU A 334 -83.10 44.12 -48.55
C LEU A 334 -82.80 44.12 -47.03
N LEU A 335 -83.57 43.37 -46.24
CA LEU A 335 -83.43 43.40 -44.78
C LEU A 335 -82.24 42.59 -44.25
N TYR A 336 -81.84 41.51 -44.93
CA TYR A 336 -80.77 40.64 -44.43
C TYR A 336 -80.21 39.78 -45.56
N LEU A 337 -78.87 39.66 -45.62
CA LEU A 337 -78.16 38.73 -46.49
C LEU A 337 -77.27 37.86 -45.61
N HIS A 338 -77.63 36.58 -45.45
CA HIS A 338 -76.82 35.61 -44.71
C HIS A 338 -75.94 34.86 -45.69
N VAL A 339 -74.63 35.08 -45.63
CA VAL A 339 -73.65 34.35 -46.45
C VAL A 339 -72.83 33.47 -45.53
N ILE A 340 -73.13 32.16 -45.53
CA ILE A 340 -72.37 31.15 -44.80
C ILE A 340 -71.38 30.53 -45.79
N ILE A 341 -70.10 30.85 -45.67
CA ILE A 341 -69.03 30.22 -46.46
C ILE A 341 -68.39 29.15 -45.57
N LYS A 342 -68.63 27.87 -45.89
CA LYS A 342 -67.89 26.75 -45.27
C LYS A 342 -66.77 26.36 -46.24
N THR A 343 -65.52 26.64 -45.89
CA THR A 343 -64.38 26.18 -46.67
C THR A 343 -63.79 24.91 -46.04
N LYS A 344 -63.48 23.94 -46.89
CA LYS A 344 -62.61 22.80 -46.56
C LYS A 344 -61.37 22.96 -47.42
N PHE A 345 -60.24 23.29 -46.82
CA PHE A 345 -58.99 23.43 -47.58
C PHE A 345 -58.51 22.04 -48.03
N LEU A 346 -58.41 21.83 -49.34
CA LEU A 346 -57.69 20.70 -49.93
C LEU A 346 -56.18 20.98 -49.89
N LYS A 347 -55.42 19.91 -49.70
CA LYS A 347 -54.02 19.94 -49.26
C LYS A 347 -53.01 20.22 -50.38
N ASP A 348 -53.41 20.17 -51.66
CA ASP A 348 -52.46 20.20 -52.78
C ASP A 348 -53.00 21.09 -53.92
N GLY A 349 -52.15 22.02 -54.39
CA GLY A 349 -52.55 23.19 -55.18
C GLY A 349 -52.44 23.05 -56.71
N GLY A 350 -53.21 23.88 -57.42
CA GLY A 350 -53.02 24.19 -58.84
C GLY A 350 -52.42 25.58 -59.02
N LEU A 351 -51.51 25.74 -60.00
CA LEU A 351 -50.71 26.94 -60.26
C LEU A 351 -51.39 27.85 -61.29
N VAL A 352 -51.40 29.16 -61.04
CA VAL A 352 -51.78 30.21 -62.02
C VAL A 352 -50.52 30.97 -62.42
N TYR A 353 -50.26 31.11 -63.73
CA TYR A 353 -49.13 31.88 -64.25
C TYR A 353 -49.56 33.29 -64.69
N GLN A 354 -48.68 34.27 -64.46
CA GLN A 354 -48.82 35.66 -64.92
C GLN A 354 -47.77 35.94 -65.99
N ASP A 355 -48.18 36.48 -67.14
CA ASP A 355 -47.23 36.95 -68.15
C ASP A 355 -46.67 38.35 -67.82
N LYS A 356 -45.67 38.78 -68.59
CA LYS A 356 -45.01 40.09 -68.40
C LYS A 356 -45.90 41.30 -68.72
N GLY A 357 -47.08 41.10 -69.31
CA GLY A 357 -48.10 42.13 -69.54
C GLY A 357 -49.11 42.24 -68.40
N GLY A 358 -49.05 41.35 -67.41
CA GLY A 358 -49.96 41.32 -66.27
C GLY A 358 -51.24 40.52 -66.51
N ASN A 359 -51.35 39.79 -67.63
CA ASN A 359 -52.50 38.94 -67.91
C ASN A 359 -52.31 37.56 -67.26
N PHE A 360 -53.40 37.02 -66.70
CA PHE A 360 -53.42 35.71 -66.08
C PHE A 360 -54.17 34.72 -66.96
N PHE A 361 -53.57 33.57 -67.22
CA PHE A 361 -54.18 32.49 -67.98
C PHE A 361 -54.38 31.29 -67.04
N ALA A 362 -55.59 30.75 -67.03
CA ALA A 362 -55.85 29.41 -66.51
C ALA A 362 -55.92 28.49 -67.72
N PHE A 363 -55.05 27.48 -67.74
CA PHE A 363 -55.08 26.43 -68.74
C PHE A 363 -55.82 25.23 -68.16
N ASP A 364 -56.57 24.55 -68.99
CA ASP A 364 -56.94 23.16 -68.73
C ASP A 364 -55.68 22.30 -68.89
N ASP A 365 -55.35 21.53 -67.85
CA ASP A 365 -54.15 20.67 -67.80
C ASP A 365 -54.18 19.58 -68.90
N GLU A 366 -55.35 19.24 -69.45
CA GLU A 366 -55.47 18.23 -70.53
C GLU A 366 -55.41 18.81 -71.94
N THR A 367 -55.89 20.04 -72.18
CA THR A 367 -56.12 20.55 -73.54
C THR A 367 -55.29 21.78 -73.94
N GLN A 368 -54.68 22.48 -72.98
CA GLN A 368 -53.84 23.69 -73.19
C GLN A 368 -54.48 24.84 -74.01
N GLU A 369 -55.80 24.91 -74.17
CA GLU A 369 -56.46 26.07 -74.78
C GLU A 369 -56.83 27.16 -73.74
N PRO A 370 -56.72 28.47 -74.08
CA PRO A 370 -57.11 29.56 -73.19
C PRO A 370 -58.63 29.73 -73.12
N LEU A 371 -59.22 29.50 -71.95
CA LEU A 371 -60.65 29.72 -71.71
C LEU A 371 -60.98 31.22 -71.55
N LEU A 372 -61.58 31.82 -72.58
CA LEU A 372 -62.18 33.15 -72.53
C LEU A 372 -63.66 33.05 -72.17
N THR A 373 -64.07 33.65 -71.04
CA THR A 373 -65.40 34.27 -70.86
C THR A 373 -65.47 35.06 -69.53
N ASN A 374 -66.41 36.01 -69.48
CA ASN A 374 -66.54 37.13 -68.55
C ASN A 374 -66.38 36.78 -67.05
N LYS A 375 -65.39 37.39 -66.38
CA LYS A 375 -65.02 37.14 -64.96
C LYS A 375 -65.15 38.41 -64.11
N TYR A 376 -65.53 38.23 -62.84
CA TYR A 376 -65.35 39.23 -61.77
C TYR A 376 -64.37 38.71 -60.73
N ASP A 377 -63.32 39.48 -60.48
CA ASP A 377 -62.25 39.10 -59.57
C ASP A 377 -62.53 39.57 -58.13
N SER A 378 -62.42 38.65 -57.17
CA SER A 378 -62.17 39.00 -55.78
C SER A 378 -60.96 38.22 -55.27
N TYR A 379 -60.07 38.94 -54.58
CA TYR A 379 -58.74 38.47 -54.22
C TYR A 379 -58.62 38.23 -52.71
N ILE A 380 -57.94 37.15 -52.32
CA ILE A 380 -57.53 36.88 -50.94
C ILE A 380 -56.03 37.13 -50.80
N ASP A 381 -55.69 38.08 -49.93
CA ASP A 381 -54.31 38.51 -49.67
C ASP A 381 -53.55 37.49 -48.82
N ALA A 382 -52.67 36.71 -49.45
CA ALA A 382 -51.86 35.69 -48.79
C ALA A 382 -50.43 36.15 -48.44
N GLY A 383 -50.07 37.40 -48.77
CA GLY A 383 -48.74 37.96 -48.53
C GLY A 383 -48.12 38.59 -49.79
N PRO A 384 -46.92 39.18 -49.69
CA PRO A 384 -46.36 40.05 -50.72
C PRO A 384 -46.11 39.38 -52.08
N ASP A 385 -45.95 38.05 -52.14
CA ASP A 385 -45.52 37.37 -53.36
C ASP A 385 -46.54 36.36 -53.93
N TRP A 386 -47.72 36.18 -53.28
CA TRP A 386 -48.69 35.17 -53.72
C TRP A 386 -50.11 35.72 -53.65
N LYS A 387 -50.83 35.66 -54.79
CA LYS A 387 -52.25 35.97 -54.86
C LYS A 387 -53.07 34.75 -55.25
N ALA A 388 -53.94 34.30 -54.34
CA ALA A 388 -54.94 33.28 -54.65
C ALA A 388 -56.21 33.98 -55.16
N TYR A 389 -56.61 33.64 -56.39
CA TYR A 389 -57.86 34.09 -57.00
C TYR A 389 -58.88 32.96 -56.96
N LEU A 390 -60.03 33.21 -56.36
CA LEU A 390 -61.15 32.27 -56.37
C LEU A 390 -62.01 32.60 -57.60
N ILE A 391 -61.90 31.83 -58.67
CA ILE A 391 -62.77 31.99 -59.85
C ILE A 391 -64.07 31.22 -59.54
N CYS A 392 -65.16 31.96 -59.39
CA CYS A 392 -66.48 31.37 -59.20
C CYS A 392 -67.43 31.89 -60.26
N GLU A 393 -68.23 31.00 -60.82
CA GLU A 393 -69.43 31.38 -61.53
C GLU A 393 -70.55 31.58 -60.51
N TYR A 394 -71.33 32.64 -60.66
CA TYR A 394 -72.53 32.81 -59.83
C TYR A 394 -73.77 32.89 -60.71
N LYS A 395 -74.84 32.25 -60.24
CA LYS A 395 -76.16 32.33 -60.86
C LYS A 395 -77.13 32.93 -59.85
N MET A 396 -77.67 34.11 -60.18
CA MET A 396 -78.73 34.74 -59.40
C MET A 396 -80.09 34.42 -60.01
N GLY A 397 -80.91 33.70 -59.27
CA GLY A 397 -82.33 33.51 -59.56
C GLY A 397 -83.18 34.30 -58.58
N ILE A 398 -84.25 34.94 -59.05
CA ILE A 398 -85.28 35.52 -58.19
C ILE A 398 -86.52 34.66 -58.31
N GLU A 399 -86.87 33.94 -57.26
CA GLU A 399 -88.12 33.18 -57.20
C GLU A 399 -89.18 33.97 -56.41
N LYS A 400 -90.41 33.98 -56.92
CA LYS A 400 -91.55 34.65 -56.29
C LYS A 400 -92.52 33.60 -55.78
N THR A 401 -92.77 33.58 -54.48
CA THR A 401 -93.83 32.77 -53.88
C THR A 401 -94.67 33.63 -52.94
N ASN A 402 -95.96 33.70 -53.30
CA ASN A 402 -97.13 34.31 -52.66
C ASN A 402 -97.03 35.76 -52.15
N ASP A 403 -95.93 36.23 -51.54
CA ASP A 403 -95.69 37.67 -51.22
C ASP A 403 -94.21 38.06 -51.05
N TYR A 404 -93.27 37.13 -51.32
CA TYR A 404 -91.83 37.35 -51.11
C TYR A 404 -91.01 37.15 -52.38
N TYR A 405 -89.87 37.83 -52.43
CA TYR A 405 -88.83 37.63 -53.44
C TYR A 405 -87.66 36.92 -52.77
N PHE A 406 -87.31 35.74 -53.27
CA PHE A 406 -86.16 34.98 -52.82
C PHE A 406 -85.00 35.25 -53.77
N LEU A 407 -83.90 35.79 -53.25
CA LEU A 407 -82.66 35.90 -54.01
C LEU A 407 -81.85 34.64 -53.78
N ASN A 408 -81.88 33.73 -54.74
CA ASN A 408 -81.04 32.54 -54.75
C ASN A 408 -79.71 32.90 -55.40
N LEU A 409 -78.65 32.97 -54.61
CA LEU A 409 -77.28 33.13 -55.08
C LEU A 409 -76.59 31.77 -55.00
N THR A 410 -76.46 31.10 -56.15
CA THR A 410 -75.63 29.90 -56.27
C THR A 410 -74.24 30.34 -56.70
N ILE A 411 -73.22 30.01 -55.92
CA ILE A 411 -71.82 30.26 -56.26
C ILE A 411 -71.18 28.90 -56.53
N THR A 412 -70.89 28.62 -57.79
CA THR A 412 -70.24 27.40 -58.23
C THR A 412 -68.77 27.72 -58.51
N PRO A 413 -67.81 27.18 -57.73
CA PRO A 413 -66.41 27.35 -58.05
C PRO A 413 -66.07 26.57 -59.34
N VAL A 414 -65.14 27.11 -60.13
CA VAL A 414 -64.78 26.55 -61.45
C VAL A 414 -63.92 25.26 -61.35
N TYR A 415 -63.51 24.87 -60.14
CA TYR A 415 -62.79 23.62 -59.86
C TYR A 415 -63.47 22.86 -58.72
N ASP A 416 -63.45 21.51 -58.78
CA ASP A 416 -64.16 20.53 -57.94
C ASP A 416 -64.22 20.86 -56.44
N MET A 417 -65.14 21.76 -56.11
CA MET A 417 -65.55 22.10 -54.76
C MET A 417 -67.07 22.23 -54.78
N ASP A 418 -67.76 21.23 -54.25
CA ASP A 418 -69.20 21.35 -54.04
C ASP A 418 -69.49 22.34 -52.91
N ILE A 419 -70.06 23.49 -53.26
CA ILE A 419 -70.58 24.48 -52.32
C ILE A 419 -72.10 24.47 -52.43
N THR A 420 -72.77 23.79 -51.50
CA THR A 420 -74.22 23.91 -51.34
C THR A 420 -74.55 24.99 -50.31
N ILE A 421 -75.20 26.07 -50.75
CA ILE A 421 -75.70 27.13 -49.88
C ILE A 421 -77.17 26.85 -49.55
N GLU A 422 -77.46 26.61 -48.27
CA GLU A 422 -78.83 26.41 -47.80
C GLU A 422 -79.32 27.70 -47.13
N CYS A 423 -80.29 28.38 -47.75
CA CYS A 423 -80.90 29.59 -47.20
C CYS A 423 -82.17 29.21 -46.41
N LYS A 424 -82.15 29.35 -45.09
CA LYS A 424 -83.35 29.31 -44.24
C LYS A 424 -83.75 30.70 -43.80
N ALA A 425 -84.98 31.10 -44.12
CA ALA A 425 -85.62 32.22 -43.46
C ALA A 425 -86.12 31.79 -42.08
N VAL A 426 -85.74 32.52 -41.03
CA VAL A 426 -86.34 32.40 -39.70
C VAL A 426 -87.15 33.66 -39.46
N ASN A 427 -88.43 33.48 -39.12
CA ASN A 427 -89.31 34.59 -38.80
C ASN A 427 -88.84 35.27 -37.51
N LYS A 428 -88.89 36.60 -37.45
CA LYS A 428 -88.67 37.34 -36.21
C LYS A 428 -90.05 37.63 -35.60
N ASN A 429 -90.61 36.58 -35.01
CA ASN A 429 -91.50 36.59 -33.85
C ASN A 429 -91.31 35.26 -33.12
#